data_AF-A0A9X9G0E1-F1
#
_entry.id   AF-A0A9X9G0E1-F1
#
_cell.length_a   1.000
_cell.length_b   1.000
_cell.length_c   1.000
_cell.angle_alpha   90.00
_cell.angle_beta   90.00
_cell.angle_gamma   90.00
#
_symmetry.space_group_name_H-M   'P 1'
#
loop_
_entity.id
_entity.type
_entity.pdbx_description
1 polymer ?
#
loop_
_entity_poly.entity_id
_entity_poly.type
_entity_poly.pdbx_seq_one_letter_code
_entity_poly.pdbx_strand_id
1 'polypeptide(L)'
;MAYLQLPRDERARPVSVLVFRLPTALAPLLDAVSFLSCLLRQPAQSLLSGLRPEGGVVLLTDLSPFWLYDTLRNVLPEEALLSIRVLPARARPHQVRAALTCPAAAVRLVHQALRTPSVKRSRGLTASEVNVLRLLLVNDFSIAAQARMRGMSAKTLYSQRLSAMRKLGVRTLSGLLRWGVRAREVHA
;
A
#
# COMPACT_ATOMS: atom_id res chain seq x y z
N MET A 1 27.88 -2.08 34.15
CA MET A 1 27.18 -2.31 32.86
C MET A 1 26.74 -0.98 32.29
N ALA A 2 27.52 -0.43 31.36
CA ALA A 2 27.26 0.84 30.70
C ALA A 2 26.31 0.60 29.52
N TYR A 3 25.00 0.55 29.78
CA TYR A 3 24.02 0.61 28.71
C TYR A 3 24.01 2.04 28.15
N LEU A 4 24.69 2.24 27.02
CA LEU A 4 24.55 3.32 26.04
C LEU A 4 23.77 4.54 26.56
N GLN A 5 24.44 5.43 27.30
CA GLN A 5 23.91 6.77 27.55
C GLN A 5 24.03 7.56 26.24
N LEU A 6 23.07 7.37 25.34
CA LEU A 6 22.96 8.18 24.14
C LEU A 6 22.75 9.66 24.56
N PRO A 7 23.48 10.61 23.94
CA PRO A 7 23.25 12.05 24.10
C PRO A 7 21.75 12.36 23.99
N ARG A 8 21.26 13.39 24.69
CA ARG A 8 19.81 13.75 24.68
C ARG A 8 19.24 13.90 23.27
N ASP A 9 20.09 14.27 22.32
CA ASP A 9 19.74 14.50 20.91
C ASP A 9 19.67 13.19 20.11
N GLU A 10 20.27 12.11 20.63
CA GLU A 10 20.26 10.76 20.07
C GLU A 10 19.31 9.81 20.80
N ARG A 11 18.67 10.26 21.89
CA ARG A 11 17.64 9.48 22.58
C ARG A 11 16.44 9.30 21.64
N ALA A 12 15.94 8.07 21.55
CA ALA A 12 14.75 7.74 20.79
C ALA A 12 13.57 8.59 21.25
N ARG A 13 13.16 9.57 20.43
CA ARG A 13 11.87 10.25 20.59
C ARG A 13 10.82 9.36 19.95
N PRO A 14 9.62 9.23 20.53
CA PRO A 14 8.50 8.60 19.85
C PRO A 14 8.19 9.45 18.61
N VAL A 15 8.70 9.02 17.46
CA VAL A 15 8.30 9.57 16.17
C VAL A 15 7.03 8.84 15.80
N SER A 16 5.93 9.56 15.60
CA SER A 16 4.69 9.02 15.04
C SER A 16 4.92 8.63 13.58
N VAL A 17 5.76 7.64 13.30
CA VAL A 17 6.05 7.18 11.94
C VAL A 17 6.00 5.67 11.86
N LEU A 18 5.15 5.17 10.96
CA LEU A 18 5.09 3.76 10.62
C LEU A 18 6.06 3.48 9.46
N VAL A 19 7.05 2.62 9.69
CA VAL A 19 7.84 2.03 8.60
C VAL A 19 7.23 0.67 8.28
N PHE A 20 6.76 0.49 7.04
CA PHE A 20 6.07 -0.72 6.62
C PHE A 20 6.61 -1.22 5.28
N ARG A 21 7.08 -2.48 5.24
CA ARG A 21 7.52 -3.11 3.99
C ARG A 21 6.34 -3.78 3.32
N LEU A 22 6.02 -3.37 2.10
CA LEU A 22 4.93 -3.97 1.35
C LEU A 22 5.32 -5.38 0.88
N PRO A 23 4.44 -6.38 1.06
CA PRO A 23 4.65 -7.71 0.53
C PRO A 23 4.74 -7.72 -1.00
N THR A 24 5.54 -8.64 -1.53
CA THR A 24 5.73 -8.78 -2.98
C THR A 24 4.70 -9.70 -3.63
N ALA A 25 4.07 -10.60 -2.87
CA ALA A 25 3.03 -11.49 -3.37
C ALA A 25 1.64 -10.83 -3.27
N LEU A 26 0.72 -11.18 -4.18
CA LEU A 26 -0.56 -10.47 -4.30
C LEU A 26 -1.46 -10.59 -3.07
N ALA A 27 -1.70 -11.81 -2.57
CA ALA A 27 -2.57 -12.01 -1.40
C ALA A 27 -2.12 -11.20 -0.16
N PRO A 28 -0.86 -11.30 0.31
CA PRO A 28 -0.42 -10.49 1.45
C PRO A 28 -0.33 -8.99 1.11
N LEU A 29 -0.12 -8.60 -0.15
CA LEU A 29 -0.19 -7.20 -0.56
C LEU A 29 -1.61 -6.64 -0.40
N LEU A 30 -2.64 -7.41 -0.75
CA LEU A 30 -4.04 -7.00 -0.59
C LEU A 30 -4.41 -6.82 0.88
N ASP A 31 -3.94 -7.72 1.76
CA ASP A 31 -4.09 -7.55 3.20
C ASP A 31 -3.35 -6.32 3.73
N ALA A 32 -2.11 -6.10 3.28
CA ALA A 32 -1.35 -4.90 3.61
C ALA A 32 -2.08 -3.61 3.21
N VAL A 33 -2.67 -3.58 2.02
CA VAL A 33 -3.48 -2.43 1.55
C VAL A 33 -4.71 -2.23 2.44
N SER A 34 -5.42 -3.29 2.82
CA SER A 34 -6.55 -3.20 3.75
C SER A 34 -6.13 -2.76 5.15
N PHE A 35 -5.00 -3.24 5.66
CA PHE A 35 -4.42 -2.82 6.93
C PHE A 35 -4.07 -1.33 6.92
N LEU A 36 -3.36 -0.86 5.89
CA LEU A 36 -3.05 0.56 5.71
C LEU A 36 -4.32 1.40 5.62
N SER A 37 -5.35 0.89 4.93
CA SER A 37 -6.66 1.54 4.86
C SER A 37 -7.30 1.69 6.24
N CYS A 38 -7.31 0.62 7.03
CA CYS A 38 -7.84 0.67 8.39
C CYS A 38 -7.06 1.66 9.27
N LEU A 39 -5.73 1.55 9.27
CA LEU A 39 -4.83 2.37 10.09
C LEU A 39 -4.97 3.87 9.76
N LEU A 40 -4.99 4.23 8.47
CA LEU A 40 -4.98 5.62 8.03
C LEU A 40 -6.38 6.24 7.92
N ARG A 41 -7.43 5.43 7.95
CA ARG A 41 -8.82 5.91 8.09
C ARG A 41 -9.22 6.16 9.53
N GLN A 42 -8.47 5.65 10.51
CA GLN A 42 -8.76 5.99 11.90
C GLN A 42 -8.69 7.52 12.00
N PRO A 43 -9.81 8.19 12.37
CA PRO A 43 -9.74 9.61 12.64
C PRO A 43 -8.64 9.77 13.67
N ALA A 44 -7.79 10.78 13.49
CA ALA A 44 -6.81 11.20 14.47
C ALA A 44 -7.47 11.29 15.86
N GLN A 45 -7.53 10.19 16.60
CA GLN A 45 -8.26 10.04 17.86
C GLN A 45 -7.56 10.77 19.01
N SER A 46 -6.64 11.68 18.69
CA SER A 46 -6.00 12.60 19.61
C SER A 46 -6.23 14.06 19.17
N LEU A 47 -7.45 14.40 18.75
CA LEU A 47 -7.92 15.79 18.73
C LEU A 47 -8.22 16.33 20.15
N LEU A 48 -7.99 15.54 21.20
CA LEU A 48 -8.04 15.99 22.59
C LEU A 48 -6.70 16.55 23.12
N SER A 49 -5.63 16.55 22.30
CA SER A 49 -4.30 17.03 22.72
C SER A 49 -3.67 18.08 21.79
N GLY A 50 -4.42 18.64 20.82
CA GLY A 50 -3.91 19.68 19.91
C GLY A 50 -2.76 19.25 18.97
N LEU A 51 -2.33 17.99 19.07
CA LEU A 51 -1.32 17.38 18.23
C LEU A 51 -2.03 16.42 17.30
N ARG A 52 -2.23 16.83 16.04
CA ARG A 52 -2.49 15.85 14.97
C ARG A 52 -1.42 14.77 15.11
N PRO A 53 -1.75 13.47 15.05
CA PRO A 53 -0.73 12.50 14.78
C PRO A 53 -0.26 12.84 13.36
N GLU A 54 0.85 13.57 13.27
CA GLU A 54 1.66 13.75 12.06
C GLU A 54 2.32 12.40 11.72
N GLY A 55 1.46 11.38 11.61
CA GLY A 55 1.72 9.99 11.39
C GLY A 55 2.31 9.78 10.01
N GLY A 56 3.61 10.01 9.83
CA GLY A 56 4.26 9.72 8.55
C GLY A 56 4.18 8.21 8.30
N VAL A 57 3.90 7.78 7.07
CA VAL A 57 4.06 6.38 6.68
C VAL A 57 5.18 6.28 5.69
N VAL A 58 6.19 5.46 5.99
CA VAL A 58 7.28 5.14 5.05
C VAL A 58 7.06 3.72 4.55
N LEU A 59 6.69 3.61 3.27
CA LEU A 59 6.52 2.33 2.60
C LEU A 59 7.83 1.91 1.94
N LEU A 60 8.28 0.69 2.22
CA LEU A 60 9.41 0.06 1.54
C LEU A 60 8.85 -0.87 0.46
N THR A 61 9.01 -0.52 -0.82
CA THR A 61 8.45 -1.31 -1.93
C THR A 61 9.19 -1.11 -3.24
N ASP A 62 9.15 -2.13 -4.09
CA ASP A 62 9.61 -2.08 -5.49
C ASP A 62 8.40 -1.92 -6.46
N LEU A 63 7.18 -1.70 -5.94
CA LEU A 63 6.00 -1.41 -6.75
C LEU A 63 6.16 -0.09 -7.50
N SER A 64 5.64 -0.03 -8.73
CA SER A 64 5.51 1.23 -9.47
C SER A 64 4.78 2.28 -8.60
N PRO A 65 5.40 3.46 -8.34
CA PRO A 65 4.78 4.50 -7.52
C PRO A 65 3.43 4.95 -8.07
N PHE A 66 3.28 4.98 -9.39
CA PHE A 66 1.99 5.31 -10.01
C PHE A 66 0.92 4.26 -9.71
N TRP A 67 1.24 2.97 -9.88
CA TRP A 67 0.27 1.90 -9.61
C TRP A 67 -0.12 1.86 -8.12
N LEU A 68 0.85 2.06 -7.23
CA LEU A 68 0.61 2.11 -5.79
C LEU A 68 -0.28 3.29 -5.42
N TYR A 69 0.03 4.49 -5.95
CA TYR A 69 -0.79 5.68 -5.75
C TYR A 69 -2.23 5.47 -6.25
N ASP A 70 -2.39 4.96 -7.47
CA ASP A 70 -3.71 4.71 -8.06
C ASP A 70 -4.51 3.66 -7.27
N THR A 71 -3.84 2.64 -6.72
CA THR A 71 -4.49 1.65 -5.86
C THR A 71 -4.89 2.26 -4.52
N LEU A 72 -3.96 2.96 -3.87
CA LEU A 72 -4.17 3.55 -2.55
C LEU A 72 -5.21 4.67 -2.56
N ARG A 73 -5.26 5.52 -3.60
CA ARG A 73 -6.28 6.59 -3.71
C ARG A 73 -7.71 6.06 -3.79
N ASN A 74 -7.88 4.82 -4.25
CA ASN A 74 -9.21 4.20 -4.32
C ASN A 74 -9.65 3.65 -2.95
N VAL A 75 -8.73 3.48 -1.99
CA VAL A 75 -9.01 2.87 -0.67
C VAL A 75 -8.72 3.80 0.51
N LEU A 76 -8.00 4.91 0.30
CA LEU A 76 -7.63 5.89 1.33
C LEU A 76 -8.25 7.26 1.04
N PRO A 77 -8.51 8.06 2.08
CA PRO A 77 -8.83 9.48 1.91
C PRO A 77 -7.59 10.24 1.37
N GLU A 78 -7.82 11.36 0.69
CA GLU A 78 -6.76 12.10 0.00
C GLU A 78 -5.70 12.64 0.96
N GLU A 79 -6.12 13.08 2.14
CA GLU A 79 -5.26 13.61 3.20
C GLU A 79 -4.26 12.56 3.69
N ALA A 80 -4.70 11.29 3.78
CA ALA A 80 -3.84 10.19 4.17
C ALA A 80 -2.78 9.86 3.11
N LEU A 81 -3.03 10.12 1.82
CA LEU A 81 -2.03 9.90 0.77
C LEU A 81 -0.85 10.86 0.89
N LEU A 82 -1.08 12.06 1.44
CA LEU A 82 -0.05 13.09 1.60
C LEU A 82 0.98 12.73 2.69
N SER A 83 0.62 11.86 3.64
CA SER A 83 1.52 11.37 4.69
C SER A 83 2.38 10.18 4.25
N ILE A 84 2.11 9.61 3.07
CA ILE A 84 2.80 8.43 2.56
C ILE A 84 4.06 8.83 1.78
N ARG A 85 5.19 8.27 2.21
CA ARG A 85 6.48 8.35 1.54
C ARG A 85 6.90 6.96 1.12
N VAL A 86 7.66 6.88 0.02
CA VAL A 86 8.09 5.60 -0.53
C VAL A 86 9.59 5.56 -0.68
N LEU A 87 10.17 4.46 -0.22
CA LEU A 87 11.55 4.07 -0.44
C LEU A 87 11.60 2.72 -1.18
N PRO A 88 12.69 2.42 -1.90
CA PRO A 88 12.90 1.11 -2.50
C PRO A 88 12.79 -0.02 -1.45
N ALA A 89 12.30 -1.21 -1.83
CA ALA A 89 12.16 -2.31 -0.87
C ALA A 89 13.52 -2.73 -0.27
N ARG A 90 14.60 -2.52 -1.02
CA ARG A 90 16.00 -2.79 -0.65
C ARG A 90 16.69 -1.63 0.07
N ALA A 91 15.95 -0.59 0.48
CA ALA A 91 16.53 0.55 1.18
C ALA A 91 17.33 0.10 2.41
N ARG A 92 18.55 0.65 2.54
CA ARG A 92 19.45 0.37 3.65
C ARG A 92 19.00 1.11 4.92
N PRO A 93 19.37 0.64 6.13
CA PRO A 93 18.97 1.28 7.38
C PRO A 93 19.26 2.78 7.45
N HIS A 94 20.38 3.25 6.89
CA HIS A 94 20.71 4.68 6.87
C HIS A 94 19.78 5.50 5.97
N GLN A 95 19.28 4.93 4.87
CA GLN A 95 18.31 5.59 3.98
C GLN A 95 16.95 5.70 4.65
N VAL A 96 16.54 4.65 5.38
CA VAL A 96 15.34 4.68 6.22
C VAL A 96 15.49 5.72 7.32
N ARG A 97 16.63 5.73 8.04
CA ARG A 97 16.93 6.75 9.07
C ARG A 97 16.86 8.15 8.49
N ALA A 98 17.48 8.41 7.34
CA ALA A 98 17.43 9.70 6.67
C ALA A 98 15.99 10.11 6.33
N ALA A 99 15.15 9.19 5.86
CA ALA A 99 13.74 9.47 5.59
C ALA A 99 12.90 9.78 6.84
N LEU A 100 13.29 9.22 8.00
CA LEU A 100 12.65 9.47 9.30
C LEU A 100 13.11 10.79 9.92
N THR A 101 14.39 11.13 9.81
CA THR A 101 14.97 12.34 10.44
C THR A 101 14.88 13.57 9.55
N CYS A 102 14.92 13.41 8.23
CA CYS A 102 14.84 14.50 7.26
C CYS A 102 13.62 14.29 6.36
N PRO A 103 12.52 15.06 6.57
CA PRO A 103 11.32 14.96 5.76
C PRO A 103 11.51 15.06 4.25
N ALA A 104 12.53 15.81 3.82
CA ALA A 104 12.86 15.98 2.41
C ALA A 104 13.57 14.75 1.78
N ALA A 105 14.15 13.85 2.59
CA ALA A 105 14.95 12.73 2.08
C ALA A 105 14.12 11.61 1.44
N ALA A 106 12.83 11.50 1.77
CA ALA A 106 11.92 10.58 1.10
C ALA A 106 10.83 11.33 0.35
N VAL A 107 10.79 11.11 -0.97
CA VAL A 107 9.80 11.74 -1.84
C VAL A 107 8.41 11.18 -1.52
N ARG A 108 7.43 12.07 -1.37
CA ARG A 108 6.02 11.69 -1.17
C ARG A 108 5.52 10.85 -2.35
N LEU A 109 4.69 9.85 -2.05
CA LEU A 109 4.10 8.96 -3.05
C LEU A 109 3.42 9.75 -4.18
N VAL A 110 2.63 10.77 -3.82
CA VAL A 110 1.94 11.65 -4.77
C VAL A 110 2.91 12.28 -5.76
N HIS A 111 4.03 12.82 -5.29
CA HIS A 111 5.04 13.44 -6.16
C HIS A 111 5.73 12.41 -7.06
N GLN A 112 6.03 11.21 -6.54
CA GLN A 112 6.62 10.14 -7.36
C GLN A 112 5.64 9.67 -8.46
N ALA A 113 4.35 9.57 -8.15
CA ALA A 113 3.33 9.14 -9.10
C ALA A 113 3.11 10.15 -10.23
N LEU A 114 3.12 11.46 -9.92
CA LEU A 114 2.93 12.53 -10.91
C LEU A 114 4.06 12.61 -11.94
N ARG A 115 5.29 12.22 -11.58
CA ARG A 115 6.46 12.24 -12.48
C ARG A 115 6.42 11.19 -13.60
N THR A 116 5.58 10.16 -13.49
CA THR A 116 5.52 9.08 -14.50
C THR A 116 4.65 9.53 -15.69
N PRO A 117 5.07 9.49 -16.96
CA PRO A 117 4.23 9.91 -18.09
C PRO A 117 2.98 9.04 -18.27
N SER A 118 1.83 9.62 -18.65
CA SER A 118 0.50 8.97 -18.67
C SER A 118 0.40 7.71 -19.54
N VAL A 119 1.11 7.69 -20.66
CA VAL A 119 1.03 6.64 -21.69
C VAL A 119 1.59 5.29 -21.22
N LYS A 120 2.53 5.30 -20.26
CA LYS A 120 3.16 4.06 -19.73
C LYS A 120 2.53 3.58 -18.42
N ARG A 121 1.35 4.09 -18.06
CA ARG A 121 0.75 3.88 -16.73
C ARG A 121 -0.19 2.68 -16.71
N SER A 122 0.23 1.59 -16.08
CA SER A 122 -0.70 0.53 -15.69
C SER A 122 -1.62 1.06 -14.56
N ARG A 123 -2.94 1.00 -14.77
CA ARG A 123 -3.92 1.45 -13.77
C ARG A 123 -3.85 0.59 -12.50
N GLY A 124 -3.94 1.24 -11.35
CA GLY A 124 -4.10 0.62 -10.05
C GLY A 124 -5.46 -0.05 -9.87
N LEU A 125 -5.58 -0.82 -8.78
CA LEU A 125 -6.82 -1.52 -8.44
C LEU A 125 -7.82 -0.56 -7.80
N THR A 126 -9.11 -0.74 -8.09
CA THR A 126 -10.19 -0.04 -7.37
C THR A 126 -10.48 -0.70 -6.03
N ALA A 127 -11.20 -0.03 -5.13
CA ALA A 127 -11.63 -0.62 -3.87
C ALA A 127 -12.42 -1.93 -4.07
N SER A 128 -13.33 -1.96 -5.04
CA SER A 128 -14.11 -3.16 -5.36
C SER A 128 -13.22 -4.30 -5.89
N GLU A 129 -12.24 -3.99 -6.73
CA GLU A 129 -11.29 -4.98 -7.25
C GLU A 129 -10.40 -5.54 -6.13
N VAL A 130 -9.85 -4.68 -5.27
CA VAL A 130 -9.10 -5.09 -4.07
C VAL A 130 -9.96 -6.00 -3.19
N ASN A 131 -11.20 -5.60 -2.92
CA ASN A 131 -12.13 -6.36 -2.08
C ASN A 131 -12.54 -7.71 -2.68
N VAL A 132 -12.72 -7.81 -3.99
CA VAL A 132 -13.04 -9.09 -4.65
C VAL A 132 -11.84 -10.03 -4.61
N LEU A 133 -10.65 -9.52 -4.95
CA LEU A 133 -9.43 -10.33 -4.95
C LEU A 133 -9.02 -10.75 -3.54
N ARG A 134 -9.17 -9.87 -2.55
CA ARG A 134 -8.84 -10.17 -1.15
C ARG A 134 -9.73 -11.28 -0.62
N LEU A 135 -11.05 -11.18 -0.78
CA LEU A 135 -11.95 -12.25 -0.35
C LEU A 135 -11.67 -13.57 -1.07
N LEU A 136 -11.25 -13.52 -2.33
CA LEU A 136 -10.93 -14.71 -3.11
C LEU A 136 -9.61 -15.37 -2.71
N LEU A 137 -8.57 -14.57 -2.43
CA LEU A 137 -7.19 -15.06 -2.28
C LEU A 137 -6.72 -15.15 -0.82
N VAL A 138 -7.39 -14.45 0.09
CA VAL A 138 -7.05 -14.41 1.52
C VAL A 138 -8.11 -15.14 2.34
N ASN A 139 -9.39 -14.89 2.05
CA ASN A 139 -10.50 -15.46 2.81
C ASN A 139 -11.10 -16.71 2.17
N ASP A 140 -10.54 -17.19 1.06
CA ASP A 140 -10.99 -18.36 0.29
C ASP A 140 -12.49 -18.37 -0.06
N PHE A 141 -13.11 -17.20 -0.17
CA PHE A 141 -14.50 -17.09 -0.61
C PHE A 141 -14.60 -17.13 -2.12
N SER A 142 -15.28 -18.15 -2.63
CA SER A 142 -15.67 -18.25 -4.03
C SER A 142 -16.51 -17.04 -4.47
N ILE A 143 -16.49 -16.70 -5.75
CA ILE A 143 -17.31 -15.59 -6.30
C ILE A 143 -18.80 -15.78 -5.99
N ALA A 144 -19.29 -17.02 -6.00
CA ALA A 144 -20.68 -17.34 -5.64
C ALA A 144 -20.96 -17.09 -4.14
N ALA A 145 -20.02 -17.41 -3.25
CA ALA A 145 -20.15 -17.07 -1.84
C ALA A 145 -20.13 -15.56 -1.61
N GLN A 146 -19.22 -14.84 -2.28
CA GLN A 146 -19.16 -13.37 -2.23
C GLN A 146 -20.45 -12.71 -2.73
N ALA A 147 -21.05 -13.23 -3.81
CA ALA A 147 -22.30 -12.74 -4.38
C ALA A 147 -23.45 -12.82 -3.36
N ARG A 148 -23.60 -13.99 -2.72
CA ARG A 148 -24.61 -14.23 -1.68
C ARG A 148 -24.39 -13.32 -0.47
N MET A 149 -23.16 -13.24 0.03
CA MET A 149 -22.82 -12.43 1.20
C MET A 149 -23.06 -10.92 0.98
N ARG A 150 -22.85 -10.42 -0.24
CA ARG A 150 -22.93 -8.97 -0.55
C ARG A 150 -24.25 -8.55 -1.18
N GLY A 151 -25.18 -9.48 -1.46
CA GLY A 151 -26.40 -9.17 -2.20
C GLY A 151 -26.12 -8.63 -3.62
N MET A 152 -25.03 -9.08 -4.25
CA MET A 152 -24.61 -8.62 -5.58
C MET A 152 -24.71 -9.73 -6.63
N SER A 153 -24.87 -9.36 -7.91
CA SER A 153 -24.82 -10.35 -8.98
C SER A 153 -23.41 -10.96 -9.10
N ALA A 154 -23.35 -12.29 -9.27
CA ALA A 154 -22.10 -12.99 -9.54
C ALA A 154 -21.41 -12.45 -10.82
N LYS A 155 -22.19 -12.04 -11.83
CA LYS A 155 -21.70 -11.42 -13.07
C LYS A 155 -20.87 -10.16 -12.78
N THR A 156 -21.34 -9.29 -11.89
CA THR A 156 -20.62 -8.07 -11.50
C THR A 156 -19.28 -8.41 -10.85
N LEU A 157 -19.26 -9.38 -9.93
CA LEU A 157 -18.04 -9.80 -9.24
C LEU A 157 -17.03 -10.46 -10.19
N TYR A 158 -17.50 -11.27 -11.15
CA TYR A 158 -16.66 -11.82 -12.21
C TYR A 158 -16.05 -10.73 -13.09
N SER A 159 -16.83 -9.71 -13.46
CA SER A 159 -16.35 -8.55 -14.22
C SER A 159 -15.27 -7.78 -13.44
N GLN A 160 -15.50 -7.53 -12.15
CA GLN A 160 -14.52 -6.89 -11.27
C GLN A 160 -13.23 -7.71 -11.15
N ARG A 161 -13.33 -9.04 -10.96
CA ARG A 161 -12.17 -9.95 -10.95
C ARG A 161 -11.40 -9.88 -12.27
N LEU A 162 -12.09 -9.93 -13.40
CA LEU A 162 -11.47 -9.89 -14.73
C LEU A 162 -10.78 -8.55 -15.00
N SER A 163 -11.41 -7.44 -14.61
CA SER A 163 -10.80 -6.10 -14.67
C SER A 163 -9.52 -6.04 -13.85
N ALA A 164 -9.55 -6.54 -12.61
CA ALA A 164 -8.38 -6.60 -11.74
C ALA A 164 -7.25 -7.45 -12.35
N MET A 165 -7.58 -8.62 -12.90
CA MET A 165 -6.63 -9.50 -13.59
C MET A 165 -5.95 -8.80 -14.77
N ARG A 166 -6.72 -8.09 -15.62
CA ARG A 166 -6.17 -7.29 -16.72
C ARG A 166 -5.20 -6.22 -16.23
N LYS A 167 -5.59 -5.48 -15.18
CA LYS A 167 -4.74 -4.46 -14.55
C LYS A 167 -3.48 -5.01 -13.91
N LEU A 168 -3.47 -6.28 -13.49
CA LEU A 168 -2.31 -6.99 -12.95
C LEU A 168 -1.46 -7.67 -14.03
N GLY A 169 -1.95 -7.75 -15.27
CA GLY A 169 -1.30 -8.46 -16.37
C GLY A 169 -1.44 -9.99 -16.28
N VAL A 170 -2.46 -10.47 -15.57
CA VAL A 170 -2.67 -11.89 -15.28
C VAL A 170 -3.83 -12.44 -16.10
N ARG A 171 -3.69 -13.65 -16.66
CA ARG A 171 -4.73 -14.31 -17.47
C ARG A 171 -5.45 -15.46 -16.76
N THR A 172 -4.86 -16.02 -15.71
CA THR A 172 -5.38 -17.23 -15.03
C THR A 172 -5.43 -17.05 -13.52
N LEU A 173 -6.28 -17.83 -12.84
CA LEU A 173 -6.36 -17.82 -11.38
C LEU A 173 -5.04 -18.27 -10.73
N SER A 174 -4.40 -19.33 -11.26
CA SER A 174 -3.07 -19.75 -10.82
C SER A 174 -2.03 -18.64 -11.00
N GLY A 175 -2.19 -17.81 -12.04
CA GLY A 175 -1.35 -16.63 -12.24
C GLY A 175 -1.56 -15.54 -11.19
N LEU A 176 -2.75 -15.43 -10.57
CA LEU A 176 -2.99 -14.52 -9.45
C LEU A 176 -2.30 -15.02 -8.18
N LEU A 177 -2.40 -16.33 -7.92
CA LEU A 177 -1.74 -16.96 -6.77
C LEU A 177 -0.21 -16.83 -6.84
N ARG A 178 0.35 -16.92 -8.05
CA ARG A 178 1.80 -16.76 -8.29
C ARG A 178 2.22 -15.32 -8.60
N TRP A 179 1.30 -14.36 -8.55
CA TRP A 179 1.63 -12.98 -8.93
C TRP A 179 2.63 -12.40 -7.93
N GLY A 180 3.66 -11.74 -8.47
CA GLY A 180 4.68 -11.05 -7.68
C GLY A 180 5.15 -9.75 -8.32
N VAL A 181 5.51 -8.78 -7.49
CA VAL A 181 5.98 -7.45 -7.92
C VAL A 181 7.11 -7.51 -8.95
N ARG A 182 8.08 -8.43 -8.78
CA ARG A 182 9.22 -8.59 -9.70
C ARG A 182 8.92 -9.31 -11.01
N ALA A 183 7.81 -10.05 -11.08
CA ALA A 183 7.44 -10.75 -12.32
C ALA A 183 6.96 -9.77 -13.41
N ARG A 184 6.59 -8.54 -13.03
CA ARG A 184 6.10 -7.51 -13.95
C ARG A 184 7.19 -6.79 -14.73
N GLU A 185 8.44 -6.78 -14.27
CA GLU A 185 9.54 -6.10 -14.99
C GLU A 185 10.05 -6.90 -16.19
N VAL A 186 9.69 -8.19 -16.30
CA VAL A 186 10.18 -9.06 -17.39
C VAL A 186 9.30 -8.97 -18.65
N HIS A 187 8.11 -8.35 -18.57
CA HIS A 187 7.12 -8.36 -19.66
C HIS A 187 6.62 -6.95 -20.05
N ALA A 188 7.35 -5.89 -19.66
CA ALA A 188 7.03 -4.50 -19.99
C ALA A 188 7.98 -3.93 -21.05
#